data_AF-A0A948WAY1-F1
#
_entry.id   AF-A0A948WAY1-F1
#
_cell.length_a   1.000
_cell.length_b   1.000
_cell.length_c   1.000
_cell.angle_alpha   90.00
_cell.angle_beta   90.00
_cell.angle_gamma   90.00
#
_symmetry.space_group_name_H-M   'P 1'
#
loop_
_entity.id
_entity.type
_entity.pdbx_description
1 polymer ?
#
loop_
_entity_poly.entity_id
_entity_poly.type
_entity_poly.pdbx_seq_one_letter_code
_entity_poly.pdbx_strand_id
1 'polypeptide(L)' 'MTTNIVLTKDEVEALTGRHRKDAQIKALRFMGIEHRVRPDGTVAVLKAHIELVFGGNAGNPRKARRTEPNWAALDG' A
#
# COMPACT_ATOMS: atom_id res chain seq x y z
N MET A 1 -14.00 18.40 -5.36
CA MET A 1 -13.57 17.22 -4.56
C MET A 1 -12.07 17.11 -4.68
N THR A 2 -11.32 17.39 -3.62
CA THR A 2 -9.86 17.27 -3.61
C THR A 2 -9.49 15.80 -3.35
N THR A 3 -8.99 15.13 -4.38
CA THR A 3 -8.54 13.75 -4.28
C THR A 3 -7.20 13.71 -3.54
N ASN A 4 -7.24 13.51 -2.22
CA ASN A 4 -6.03 13.34 -1.42
C ASN A 4 -5.44 11.95 -1.65
N ILE A 5 -4.25 11.91 -2.26
CA ILE A 5 -3.50 10.68 -2.55
C ILE A 5 -2.87 10.04 -1.31
N VAL A 6 -2.66 10.82 -0.25
CA VAL A 6 -2.07 10.39 1.02
C VAL A 6 -3.09 10.49 2.15
N LEU A 7 -2.88 9.69 3.20
CA LEU A 7 -3.68 9.79 4.41
C LEU A 7 -3.54 11.17 5.07
N THR A 8 -4.65 11.65 5.60
CA THR A 8 -4.67 12.77 6.55
C THR A 8 -4.14 12.32 7.90
N LYS A 9 -3.85 13.27 8.79
CA LYS A 9 -3.42 12.98 10.16
C LYS A 9 -4.44 12.10 10.88
N ASP A 10 -5.72 12.45 10.79
CA ASP A 10 -6.81 11.73 11.48
C ASP A 10 -6.96 10.31 10.93
N GLU A 11 -6.78 10.10 9.62
CA GLU A 11 -6.77 8.77 9.02
C GLU A 11 -5.57 7.93 9.51
N VAL A 12 -4.39 8.53 9.69
CA VAL A 12 -3.22 7.83 10.26
C VAL A 12 -3.46 7.48 11.73
N GLU A 13 -4.08 8.38 12.51
CA GLU A 13 -4.46 8.12 13.90
C GLU A 13 -5.47 6.98 14.00
N ALA A 14 -6.50 6.98 13.14
CA ALA A 14 -7.50 5.93 13.08
C ALA A 14 -6.89 4.58 12.67
N LEU A 15 -5.99 4.56 11.68
CA LEU A 15 -5.31 3.35 11.21
C LEU A 15 -4.40 2.74 12.27
N THR A 16 -3.68 3.57 13.02
CA THR A 16 -2.66 3.09 13.97
C THR A 16 -3.18 2.95 15.41
N GLY A 17 -4.28 3.62 15.76
CA GLY A 17 -4.76 3.76 17.13
C GLY A 17 -3.80 4.56 18.03
N ARG A 18 -2.90 5.35 17.44
CA ARG A 18 -1.85 6.10 18.16
C ARG A 18 -1.87 7.58 17.75
N HIS A 19 -1.67 8.47 18.73
CA HIS A 19 -1.58 9.92 18.49
C HIS A 19 -0.13 10.44 18.36
N ARG A 20 0.83 9.79 19.03
CA ARG A 20 2.24 10.23 19.01
C ARG A 20 2.93 9.74 17.74
N LYS A 21 3.61 10.62 17.01
CA LYS A 21 4.27 10.31 15.72
C LYS A 21 5.19 9.09 15.79
N ASP A 22 6.00 8.96 16.85
CA ASP A 22 6.95 7.86 16.97
C ASP A 22 6.23 6.52 17.19
N ALA A 23 5.09 6.55 17.89
CA ALA A 23 4.24 5.38 18.07
C ALA A 23 3.51 5.00 16.78
N GLN A 24 3.06 5.99 15.99
CA GLN A 24 2.50 5.77 14.66
C GLN A 24 3.53 5.12 13.73
N ILE A 25 4.75 5.66 13.67
CA ILE A 25 5.86 5.10 12.87
C ILE A 25 6.15 3.65 13.25
N LYS A 26 6.22 3.35 14.55
CA LYS A 26 6.43 1.97 15.03
C LYS A 26 5.29 1.04 14.61
N ALA A 27 4.04 1.47 14.74
CA ALA A 27 2.88 0.71 14.31
C ALA A 27 2.88 0.44 12.80
N LEU A 28 3.16 1.47 11.99
CA LEU A 28 3.23 1.36 10.52
C LEU A 28 4.33 0.39 10.09
N ARG A 29 5.52 0.45 10.71
CA ARG A 29 6.59 -0.52 10.47
C ARG A 29 6.18 -1.94 10.84
N PHE A 30 5.55 -2.12 12.00
CA PHE A 30 5.05 -3.42 12.44
C PHE A 30 4.01 -4.00 11.48
N MET A 31 3.17 -3.14 10.90
CA MET A 31 2.17 -3.50 9.89
C MET A 31 2.75 -3.67 8.48
N GLY A 32 4.06 -3.44 8.26
CA GLY A 32 4.68 -3.51 6.94
C GLY A 32 4.23 -2.42 5.97
N ILE A 33 3.74 -1.28 6.49
CA ILE A 33 3.27 -0.15 5.68
C ILE A 33 4.40 0.86 5.47
N GLU A 34 4.72 1.10 4.20
CA GLU A 34 5.67 2.12 3.78
C GLU A 34 5.12 3.51 4.11
N HIS A 35 5.96 4.33 4.74
CA HIS A 35 5.61 5.68 5.18
C HIS A 35 6.80 6.62 5.03
N ARG A 36 6.51 7.92 4.95
CA ARG A 36 7.53 8.99 4.91
C ARG A 36 7.21 10.05 5.95
N VAL A 37 8.24 10.63 6.55
CA VAL A 37 8.09 11.79 7.44
C VAL A 37 8.21 13.05 6.59
N ARG A 38 7.19 13.91 6.66
CA ARG A 38 7.18 15.21 5.98
C ARG A 38 8.14 16.18 6.68
N PRO A 39 8.57 17.27 6.02
CA PRO A 39 9.39 18.31 6.65
C PRO A 39 8.75 18.94 7.90
N ASP A 40 7.42 18.95 7.98
CA ASP A 40 6.66 19.42 9.15
C ASP A 40 6.62 18.41 10.32
N GLY A 41 7.19 17.22 10.15
CA GLY A 41 7.23 16.16 11.16
C GLY A 41 6.00 15.25 11.20
N THR A 42 5.00 15.46 10.34
CA THR A 42 3.84 14.56 10.19
C THR A 42 4.19 13.34 9.34
N VAL A 43 3.41 12.25 9.50
CA VAL A 43 3.60 11.02 8.75
C VAL A 43 2.70 11.02 7.51
N ALA A 44 3.30 10.75 6.34
CA ALA A 44 2.60 10.56 5.08
C ALA A 44 2.58 9.07 4.72
N VAL A 45 1.38 8.56 4.43
CA VAL A 45 1.15 7.20 3.94
C VAL A 45 0.31 7.28 2.69
N LEU A 46 0.68 6.55 1.64
CA LEU A 46 -0.06 6.52 0.37
C LEU A 46 -1.31 5.65 0.51
N LYS A 47 -2.49 6.16 0.11
CA LYS A 47 -3.76 5.40 0.16
C LYS A 47 -3.70 4.10 -0.65
N ALA A 48 -3.17 4.18 -1.86
CA ALA A 48 -3.00 3.01 -2.73
C ALA A 48 -2.09 1.92 -2.12
N HIS A 49 -1.11 2.30 -1.30
CA HIS A 49 -0.24 1.32 -0.65
C HIS A 49 -0.98 0.56 0.46
N ILE A 50 -1.85 1.24 1.22
CA ILE A 50 -2.72 0.61 2.21
C ILE A 50 -3.66 -0.38 1.52
N GLU A 51 -4.35 0.04 0.46
CA GLU A 51 -5.23 -0.86 -0.29
C GLU A 51 -4.50 -2.11 -0.80
N LEU A 52 -3.23 -1.96 -1.21
CA LEU A 52 -2.40 -3.10 -1.59
C LEU A 52 -2.07 -4.02 -0.42
N VAL A 53 -1.62 -3.49 0.72
CA VAL A 53 -1.22 -4.26 1.91
C VAL A 53 -2.42 -4.98 2.55
N PHE A 54 -3.59 -4.32 2.58
CA PHE A 54 -4.81 -4.89 3.15
C PHE A 54 -5.60 -5.78 2.19
N GLY A 55 -5.08 -6.04 0.97
CA GLY A 55 -5.73 -6.90 -0.01
C GLY A 55 -6.97 -6.28 -0.68
N GLY A 56 -7.19 -4.97 -0.53
CA GLY A 56 -8.24 -4.22 -1.22
C GLY A 56 -8.03 -4.13 -2.73
N ASN A 57 -6.82 -4.42 -3.21
CA ASN A 57 -6.57 -4.58 -4.63
C ASN A 57 -7.01 -5.97 -5.14
N ALA A 58 -8.32 -6.22 -5.13
CA ALA A 58 -8.94 -7.35 -5.85
C ALA A 58 -8.73 -7.27 -7.38
N GLY A 59 -8.21 -6.13 -7.89
CA GLY A 59 -8.01 -5.84 -9.30
C GLY A 59 -6.59 -6.00 -9.85
N ASN A 60 -5.60 -6.37 -9.02
CA ASN A 60 -4.29 -6.76 -9.53
C ASN A 60 -4.09 -8.26 -9.34
N PRO A 61 -4.71 -9.09 -10.20
CA PRO A 61 -4.12 -10.39 -10.43
C PRO A 61 -2.71 -10.05 -10.90
N ARG A 62 -1.68 -10.45 -10.13
CA ARG A 62 -0.38 -10.72 -10.75
C ARG A 62 -0.73 -11.36 -12.07
N LYS A 63 -0.46 -10.65 -13.19
CA LYS A 63 -0.68 -11.11 -14.57
C LYS A 63 -0.71 -12.63 -14.50
N ALA A 64 -1.88 -13.24 -14.63
CA ALA A 64 -1.95 -14.68 -14.78
C ALA A 64 -1.19 -14.88 -16.08
N ARG A 65 0.13 -15.08 -15.98
CA ARG A 65 1.01 -15.32 -17.09
C ARG A 65 0.50 -16.65 -17.56
N ARG A 66 -0.38 -16.58 -18.56
CA ARG A 66 -0.99 -17.74 -19.19
C ARG A 66 0.21 -18.56 -19.61
N THR A 67 0.46 -19.63 -18.86
CA THR A 67 1.55 -20.54 -19.17
C THR A 67 1.00 -21.34 -20.31
N GLU A 68 1.10 -20.78 -21.51
CA GLU A 68 0.73 -21.47 -22.72
C GLU A 68 1.93 -22.32 -23.13
N PRO A 69 1.71 -23.62 -23.43
CA PRO A 69 2.72 -24.45 -24.05
C PRO A 69 3.23 -23.79 -25.33
N ASN A 70 4.52 -23.95 -25.64
CA ASN A 70 5.06 -23.50 -26.91
C ASN A 70 4.55 -24.40 -28.05
N TRP A 71 3.40 -24.06 -28.64
CA TRP A 71 2.78 -24.82 -29.73
C TRP A 71 3.65 -24.90 -30.98
N ALA A 72 4.57 -23.95 -31.19
CA ALA A 72 5.53 -23.99 -32.30
C ALA A 72 6.50 -25.18 -32.26
N ALA A 73 6.51 -25.96 -31.17
CA ALA A 73 7.26 -27.20 -31.07
C ALA A 73 6.57 -28.41 -31.75
N LEU A 74 5.34 -28.27 -32.26
CA LEU A 74 4.57 -29.36 -32.86
C LEU A 74 4.60 -29.38 -34.40
N ASP A 75 5.05 -28.30 -35.05
CA ASP A 75 5.04 -28.16 -36.52
C ASP A 75 6.36 -28.58 -37.20
N GLY A 76 7.12 -29.49 -36.57
CA GLY A 76 8.40 -30.04 -37.07
C GLY A 76 8.25 -31.23 -38.01
#